data_AF-A0A835EVA9-F1
#
_entry.id   AF-A0A835EVA9-F1
#
_cell.length_a   1.000
_cell.length_b   1.000
_cell.length_c   1.000
_cell.angle_alpha   90.00
_cell.angle_beta   90.00
_cell.angle_gamma   90.00
#
_symmetry.space_group_name_H-M   'P 1'
#
loop_
_entity.id
_entity.type
_entity.pdbx_description
1 polymer ?
#
loop_
_entity_poly.entity_id
_entity_poly.type
_entity_poly.pdbx_seq_one_letter_code
_entity_poly.pdbx_strand_id
1 'polypeptide(L)'
;MQLDSHNCVLCVENVEEDIMHLFFECPFAGACWIYLDIHWDTSLDFQTMLLRARERFDSVIFTEVVIMAMWALWTHGNSIIFYDGFLSFAWWRKTFFEGMKAVTLRVQSPLKDKILAWLSSLQLSFLFFYFGPRAL
;
A
#
# COMPACT_ATOMS: atom_id res chain seq x y z
N MET A 1 13.28 31.25 10.08
CA MET A 1 13.21 29.97 9.35
C MET A 1 12.36 29.06 10.21
N GLN A 2 11.10 28.87 9.83
CA GLN A 2 10.21 27.92 10.50
C GLN A 2 10.69 26.55 10.04
N LEU A 3 11.10 25.68 10.96
CA LEU A 3 11.44 24.30 10.62
C LEU A 3 10.15 23.61 10.18
N ASP A 4 10.18 22.98 9.01
CA ASP A 4 9.08 22.13 8.57
C ASP A 4 8.85 21.03 9.62
N SER A 5 7.59 20.72 9.88
CA SER A 5 7.24 19.64 10.80
C SER A 5 7.72 18.32 10.21
N HIS A 6 8.53 17.56 10.97
CA HIS A 6 8.93 16.19 10.63
C HIS A 6 7.82 15.17 10.91
N ASN A 7 6.59 15.64 11.18
CA ASN A 7 5.48 14.75 11.46
C ASN A 7 4.95 14.11 10.18
N CYS A 8 4.44 12.89 10.29
CA CYS A 8 3.89 12.19 9.16
C CYS A 8 2.68 12.92 8.55
N VAL A 9 2.80 13.31 7.29
CA VAL A 9 1.75 14.04 6.55
C VAL A 9 0.58 13.15 6.13
N LEU A 10 0.70 11.84 6.31
CA LEU A 10 -0.32 10.85 5.95
C LEU A 10 -1.34 10.60 7.07
N CYS A 11 -1.17 11.19 8.26
CA CYS A 11 -2.09 11.03 9.38
C CYS A 11 -2.23 12.32 10.21
N VAL A 12 -3.09 12.28 11.23
CA VAL A 12 -3.34 13.40 12.16
C VAL A 12 -2.83 13.12 13.57
N GLU A 13 -1.99 12.09 13.74
CA GLU A 13 -1.49 11.65 15.04
C GLU A 13 -0.37 12.58 15.57
N ASN A 14 0.15 13.48 14.73
CA ASN A 14 1.26 14.40 15.04
C ASN A 14 2.50 13.67 15.58
N VAL A 15 2.76 12.48 15.03
CA VAL A 15 3.95 11.66 15.33
C VAL A 15 5.03 11.94 14.28
N GLU A 16 6.28 11.99 14.73
CA GLU A 16 7.45 12.11 13.85
C GLU A 16 7.49 10.93 12.87
N GLU A 17 7.73 11.23 11.60
CA GLU A 17 7.78 10.22 10.55
C GLU A 17 9.10 9.45 10.60
N ASP A 18 9.01 8.15 10.85
CA ASP A 18 10.08 7.20 10.56
C ASP A 18 9.63 6.13 9.54
N ILE A 19 10.52 5.20 9.20
CA ILE A 19 10.24 4.14 8.23
C ILE A 19 9.09 3.22 8.71
N MET A 20 9.01 2.95 10.02
CA MET A 20 7.99 2.07 10.58
C MET A 20 6.63 2.76 10.56
N HIS A 21 6.57 4.02 10.98
CA HIS A 21 5.36 4.81 10.93
C HIS A 21 4.88 5.01 9.48
N LEU A 22 5.72 5.51 8.59
CA LEU A 22 5.36 5.81 7.20
C LEU A 22 4.76 4.60 6.47
N PHE A 23 5.37 3.41 6.65
CA PHE A 23 5.00 2.23 5.87
C PHE A 23 4.11 1.24 6.59
N PHE A 24 4.03 1.22 7.93
CA PHE A 24 3.36 0.11 8.63
C PHE A 24 2.39 0.56 9.72
N GLU A 25 2.72 1.59 10.49
CA GLU A 25 1.93 1.98 11.68
C GLU A 25 0.97 3.13 11.39
N CYS A 26 1.28 3.99 10.41
CA CYS A 26 0.43 5.09 9.99
C CYS A 26 -0.99 4.57 9.66
N PRO A 27 -2.06 5.16 10.22
CA PRO A 27 -3.44 4.72 9.94
C PRO A 27 -3.80 4.70 8.44
N PHE A 28 -3.25 5.63 7.65
CA PHE A 28 -3.44 5.64 6.21
C PHE A 28 -2.73 4.47 5.53
N ALA A 29 -1.49 4.17 5.92
CA ALA A 29 -0.77 2.99 5.45
C ALA A 29 -1.53 1.70 5.84
N GLY A 30 -2.02 1.61 7.07
CA GLY A 30 -2.87 0.51 7.54
C GLY A 30 -4.10 0.29 6.64
N ALA A 31 -4.82 1.35 6.28
CA ALA A 31 -5.96 1.25 5.35
C ALA A 31 -5.54 0.76 3.95
N CYS A 32 -4.36 1.18 3.48
CA CYS A 32 -3.78 0.71 2.23
C CYS A 32 -3.46 -0.79 2.28
N TRP A 33 -2.86 -1.29 3.36
CA TRP A 33 -2.55 -2.71 3.52
C TRP A 33 -3.78 -3.59 3.71
N ILE A 34 -4.79 -3.12 4.45
CA ILE A 34 -6.09 -3.79 4.57
C ILE A 34 -6.72 -3.99 3.19
N TYR A 35 -6.65 -2.98 2.32
CA TYR A 35 -7.14 -3.10 0.96
C TYR A 35 -6.41 -4.16 0.14
N LEU A 36 -5.10 -4.36 0.39
CA LEU A 36 -4.29 -5.39 -0.28
C LEU A 36 -4.39 -6.78 0.36
N ASP A 37 -5.20 -6.91 1.42
CA ASP A 37 -5.29 -8.12 2.25
C ASP A 37 -3.94 -8.56 2.85
N ILE A 38 -3.13 -7.57 3.24
CA ILE A 38 -1.83 -7.78 3.90
C ILE A 38 -1.93 -7.25 5.33
N HIS A 39 -1.66 -8.12 6.31
CA HIS A 39 -1.69 -7.78 7.72
C HIS A 39 -0.29 -7.84 8.32
N TRP A 40 0.19 -6.69 8.78
CA TRP A 40 1.47 -6.56 9.47
C TRP A 40 1.31 -6.77 10.96
N ASP A 41 2.27 -7.47 11.57
CA ASP A 41 2.38 -7.66 13.01
C ASP A 41 3.57 -6.83 13.51
N THR A 42 3.30 -5.57 13.85
CA THR A 42 4.30 -4.58 14.25
C THR A 42 4.88 -4.83 15.66
N SER A 43 4.39 -5.86 16.37
CA SER A 43 4.99 -6.31 17.63
C SER A 43 6.27 -7.13 17.42
N LEU A 44 6.55 -7.57 16.20
CA LEU A 44 7.70 -8.38 15.82
C LEU A 44 8.85 -7.52 15.31
N ASP A 45 10.04 -8.10 15.24
CA ASP A 45 11.11 -7.51 14.44
C ASP A 45 10.73 -7.50 12.95
N PHE A 46 11.30 -6.54 12.23
CA PHE A 46 10.99 -6.28 10.82
C PHE A 46 11.17 -7.50 9.91
N GLN A 47 12.19 -8.34 10.14
CA GLN A 47 12.45 -9.50 9.30
C GLN A 47 11.40 -10.58 9.52
N THR A 48 11.08 -10.88 10.78
CA THR A 48 10.03 -11.85 11.11
C THR A 48 8.66 -11.38 10.63
N MET A 49 8.37 -10.09 10.74
CA MET A 49 7.15 -9.48 10.23
C MET A 49 7.01 -9.69 8.72
N LEU A 50 8.06 -9.43 7.93
CA LEU A 50 8.09 -9.65 6.49
C LEU A 50 7.91 -11.12 6.10
N LEU A 51 8.60 -12.04 6.80
CA LEU A 51 8.50 -13.47 6.53
C LEU A 51 7.07 -13.99 6.77
N ARG A 52 6.45 -13.62 7.89
CA ARG A 52 5.06 -14.00 8.19
C ARG A 52 4.07 -13.46 7.16
N ALA A 53 4.22 -12.20 6.75
CA ALA A 53 3.36 -11.61 5.73
C ALA A 53 3.51 -12.33 4.38
N ARG A 54 4.75 -12.68 4.00
CA ARG A 54 5.04 -13.44 2.78
C ARG A 54 4.41 -14.83 2.78
N GLU A 55 4.53 -15.55 3.89
CA GLU A 55 3.92 -16.88 4.06
C GLU A 55 2.40 -16.83 3.96
N ARG A 56 1.75 -15.81 4.54
CA ARG A 56 0.30 -15.63 4.47
C ARG A 56 -0.19 -15.21 3.08
N PHE A 57 0.57 -14.36 2.39
CA PHE A 57 0.22 -13.91 1.05
C PHE A 57 0.30 -15.03 -0.01
N ASP A 58 1.13 -16.06 0.26
CA ASP A 58 1.22 -17.31 -0.50
C ASP A 58 1.31 -17.13 -2.03
N SER A 59 2.11 -16.16 -2.46
CA SER A 59 2.33 -15.92 -3.89
C SER A 59 3.69 -15.33 -4.18
N VAL A 60 4.23 -15.70 -5.34
CA VAL A 60 5.53 -15.25 -5.83
C VAL A 60 5.57 -13.75 -6.16
N ILE A 61 4.40 -13.10 -6.28
CA ILE A 61 4.27 -11.65 -6.57
C ILE A 61 4.35 -10.77 -5.31
N PHE A 62 4.51 -11.36 -4.12
CA PHE A 62 4.47 -10.66 -2.84
C PHE A 62 5.41 -9.45 -2.81
N THR A 63 6.65 -9.64 -3.25
CA THR A 63 7.69 -8.61 -3.21
C THR A 63 7.31 -7.42 -4.09
N GLU A 64 6.82 -7.68 -5.29
CA GLU A 64 6.38 -6.65 -6.24
C GLU A 64 5.21 -5.84 -5.66
N VAL A 65 4.25 -6.52 -5.03
CA VAL A 65 3.09 -5.88 -4.39
C VAL A 65 3.55 -4.98 -3.23
N VAL A 66 4.38 -5.50 -2.32
CA VAL A 66 4.85 -4.73 -1.15
C VAL A 66 5.67 -3.53 -1.59
N ILE A 67 6.63 -3.69 -2.50
CA ILE A 67 7.48 -2.60 -2.97
C ILE A 67 6.63 -1.52 -3.67
N MET A 68 5.67 -1.90 -4.51
CA MET A 68 4.82 -0.91 -5.20
C MET A 68 3.84 -0.21 -4.26
N ALA A 69 3.33 -0.90 -3.24
CA ALA A 69 2.47 -0.28 -2.22
C ALA A 69 3.24 0.74 -1.39
N MET A 70 4.46 0.41 -0.95
CA MET A 70 5.36 1.34 -0.27
C MET A 70 5.75 2.51 -1.16
N TRP A 71 6.09 2.25 -2.43
CA TRP A 71 6.40 3.31 -3.39
C TRP A 71 5.22 4.28 -3.56
N ALA A 72 3.99 3.76 -3.66
CA ALA A 72 2.80 4.59 -3.75
C ALA A 72 2.54 5.40 -2.47
N LEU A 73 2.80 4.83 -1.28
CA LEU A 73 2.72 5.57 0.00
C LEU A 73 3.71 6.72 0.04
N TRP A 74 4.98 6.43 -0.25
CA TRP A 74 6.04 7.44 -0.28
C TRP A 74 5.76 8.54 -1.32
N THR A 75 5.29 8.17 -2.51
CA THR A 75 4.92 9.14 -3.55
C THR A 75 3.72 10.00 -3.11
N HIS A 76 2.76 9.41 -2.40
CA HIS A 76 1.60 10.14 -1.88
C HIS A 76 2.01 11.18 -0.84
N GLY A 77 2.87 10.80 0.13
CA GLY A 77 3.44 11.72 1.11
C GLY A 77 4.19 12.88 0.45
N ASN A 78 5.05 12.57 -0.52
CA ASN A 78 5.75 13.60 -1.30
C ASN A 78 4.80 14.52 -2.08
N SER A 79 3.66 14.01 -2.55
CA SER A 79 2.66 14.83 -3.23
C SER A 79 2.05 15.89 -2.32
N ILE A 80 1.84 15.55 -1.04
CA ILE A 80 1.32 16.47 -0.03
C ILE A 80 2.39 17.50 0.35
N ILE A 81 3.64 17.07 0.50
CA ILE A 81 4.76 17.95 0.89
C ILE A 81 5.12 18.94 -0.22
N PHE A 82 5.22 18.48 -1.48
CA PHE A 82 5.84 19.25 -2.55
C PHE A 82 4.88 19.77 -3.62
N TYR A 83 3.65 19.26 -3.68
CA TYR A 83 2.74 19.50 -4.81
C TYR A 83 1.30 19.87 -4.39
N ASP A 84 1.12 20.42 -3.18
CA ASP A 84 -0.19 20.81 -2.62
C ASP A 84 -1.24 19.68 -2.65
N GLY A 85 -0.77 18.43 -2.58
CA GLY A 85 -1.62 17.26 -2.51
C GLY A 85 -2.42 17.19 -1.21
N PHE A 86 -3.45 16.35 -1.20
CA PHE A 86 -4.23 16.05 0.00
C PHE A 86 -4.37 14.54 0.19
N LEU A 87 -4.61 14.12 1.43
CA LEU A 87 -4.75 12.71 1.78
C LEU A 87 -5.90 12.06 0.99
N SER A 88 -5.60 11.06 0.16
CA SER A 88 -6.58 10.45 -0.75
C SER A 88 -6.26 8.99 -1.01
N PHE A 89 -7.11 8.12 -0.47
CA PHE A 89 -7.02 6.68 -0.71
C PHE A 89 -7.20 6.33 -2.18
N ALA A 90 -8.09 7.04 -2.88
CA ALA A 90 -8.32 6.84 -4.32
C ALA A 90 -7.09 7.20 -5.15
N TRP A 91 -6.36 8.25 -4.75
CA TRP A 91 -5.11 8.64 -5.39
C TRP A 91 -4.04 7.57 -5.18
N TRP A 92 -3.80 7.15 -3.93
CA TRP A 92 -2.83 6.09 -3.62
C TRP A 92 -3.13 4.81 -4.41
N ARG A 93 -4.40 4.39 -4.43
CA ARG A 93 -4.84 3.19 -5.16
C ARG A 93 -4.57 3.33 -6.66
N LYS A 94 -4.87 4.49 -7.26
CA LYS A 94 -4.58 4.73 -8.67
C LYS A 94 -3.07 4.59 -8.94
N THR A 95 -2.25 5.27 -8.15
CA THR A 95 -0.77 5.24 -8.25
C THR A 95 -0.23 3.82 -8.09
N PHE A 96 -0.75 3.05 -7.12
CA PHE A 96 -0.40 1.65 -6.93
C PHE A 96 -0.73 0.78 -8.17
N PHE A 97 -1.95 0.90 -8.72
CA PHE A 97 -2.35 0.13 -9.90
C PHE A 97 -1.52 0.50 -11.14
N GLU A 98 -1.22 1.78 -11.34
CA GLU A 98 -0.35 2.24 -12.42
C GLU A 98 1.08 1.70 -12.27
N GLY A 99 1.62 1.72 -11.04
CA GLY A 99 2.92 1.11 -10.71
C GLY A 99 2.95 -0.39 -10.99
N MET A 100 1.95 -1.14 -10.50
CA MET A 100 1.85 -2.58 -10.77
C MET A 100 1.73 -2.89 -12.25
N LYS A 101 0.97 -2.11 -13.02
CA LYS A 101 0.92 -2.25 -14.50
C LYS A 101 2.29 -1.99 -15.13
N ALA A 102 3.04 -1.00 -14.67
CA ALA A 102 4.39 -0.75 -15.16
C ALA A 102 5.35 -1.93 -14.86
N VAL A 103 5.22 -2.59 -13.70
CA VAL A 103 5.97 -3.81 -13.38
C VAL A 103 5.70 -4.92 -14.42
N THR A 104 4.45 -5.09 -14.86
CA THR A 104 4.10 -6.11 -15.88
C THR A 104 4.81 -5.93 -17.23
N LEU A 105 5.32 -4.73 -17.53
CA LEU A 105 6.08 -4.45 -18.75
C LEU A 105 7.54 -4.92 -18.67
N ARG A 106 8.04 -5.23 -17.47
CA ARG A 106 9.46 -5.51 -17.21
C ARG A 106 9.73 -6.94 -16.74
N VAL A 107 8.69 -7.68 -16.34
CA VAL A 107 8.80 -9.05 -15.81
C VAL A 107 8.48 -10.11 -16.87
N GLN A 108 8.89 -11.35 -16.61
CA GLN A 108 8.60 -12.49 -17.49
C GLN A 108 7.11 -12.84 -17.50
N SER A 109 6.64 -13.47 -18.59
CA SER A 109 5.21 -13.80 -18.80
C SER A 109 4.54 -14.51 -17.61
N PRO A 110 5.12 -15.57 -17.00
CA PRO A 110 4.47 -16.27 -15.91
C PRO A 110 4.19 -15.39 -14.67
N LEU A 111 5.09 -14.45 -14.37
CA LEU A 111 4.92 -13.51 -13.27
C LEU A 111 3.91 -12.41 -13.64
N LYS A 112 3.99 -11.89 -14.87
CA LYS A 112 3.03 -10.95 -15.43
C LYS A 112 1.59 -11.47 -15.33
N ASP A 113 1.36 -12.71 -15.73
CA ASP A 113 0.02 -13.30 -15.75
C ASP A 113 -0.54 -13.43 -14.32
N LYS A 114 0.31 -13.81 -13.35
CA LYS A 114 -0.05 -13.82 -11.92
C LYS A 114 -0.39 -12.43 -11.39
N ILE A 115 0.40 -11.41 -11.74
CA ILE A 115 0.13 -10.01 -11.34
C ILE A 115 -1.22 -9.54 -11.90
N LEU A 116 -1.48 -9.76 -13.20
CA LEU A 116 -2.71 -9.32 -13.85
C LEU A 116 -3.95 -10.03 -13.28
N ALA A 117 -3.84 -11.34 -13.02
CA ALA A 117 -4.90 -12.11 -12.38
C ALA A 117 -5.23 -11.56 -10.98
N TRP A 118 -4.20 -11.31 -10.16
CA TRP A 118 -4.38 -10.79 -8.81
C TRP A 118 -4.92 -9.35 -8.79
N LEU A 119 -4.46 -8.46 -9.67
CA LEU A 119 -5.02 -7.11 -9.79
C LEU A 119 -6.50 -7.14 -10.15
N SER A 120 -6.91 -8.07 -11.01
CA SER A 120 -8.30 -8.24 -11.42
C SER A 120 -9.16 -8.73 -10.24
N SER A 121 -8.68 -9.71 -9.46
CA SER A 121 -9.40 -10.18 -8.27
C SER A 121 -9.55 -9.09 -7.21
N LEU A 122 -8.53 -8.25 -7.04
CA LEU A 122 -8.53 -7.13 -6.10
C LEU A 122 -9.56 -6.05 -6.45
N GLN A 123 -9.77 -5.77 -7.75
CA GLN A 123 -10.81 -4.84 -8.20
C GLN A 123 -12.21 -5.39 -7.94
N LEU A 124 -12.41 -6.69 -8.19
CA LEU A 124 -13.70 -7.35 -7.97
C LEU A 124 -14.05 -7.39 -6.47
N SER A 125 -13.10 -7.77 -5.60
CA SER A 125 -13.33 -7.80 -4.15
C SER A 125 -13.73 -6.44 -3.60
N PHE A 126 -13.09 -5.36 -4.07
CA PHE A 126 -13.47 -3.99 -3.70
C PHE A 126 -14.89 -3.65 -4.16
N LEU A 127 -15.27 -3.99 -5.39
CA LEU A 127 -16.62 -3.74 -5.88
C LEU A 127 -17.66 -4.53 -5.09
N PHE A 128 -17.40 -5.79 -4.73
CA PHE A 128 -18.30 -6.57 -3.89
C PHE A 128 -18.41 -6.02 -2.47
N PHE A 129 -17.31 -5.55 -1.87
CA PHE A 129 -17.35 -5.00 -0.51
C PHE A 129 -18.08 -3.65 -0.45
N TYR A 130 -17.93 -2.80 -1.47
CA TYR A 130 -18.52 -1.45 -1.47
C TYR A 130 -19.89 -1.36 -2.17
N PHE A 131 -20.18 -2.22 -3.14
CA PHE A 131 -21.42 -2.21 -3.94
C PHE A 131 -22.19 -3.54 -3.89
N GLY A 132 -21.73 -4.52 -3.10
CA GLY A 132 -22.50 -5.74 -2.86
C GLY A 132 -23.81 -5.45 -2.13
N PRO A 133 -24.82 -6.33 -2.26
CA PRO A 133 -26.07 -6.18 -1.53
C PRO A 133 -25.75 -6.16 -0.04
N ARG A 134 -26.05 -5.04 0.64
CA ARG A 134 -26.12 -5.03 2.10
C ARG A 134 -27.16 -6.08 2.47
N ALA A 135 -26.72 -7.20 3.02
CA ALA A 135 -27.62 -8.18 3.60
C ALA A 135 -28.49 -7.45 4.63
N LEU A 136 -29.80 -7.42 4.36
CA LEU A 136 -30.84 -6.94 5.26
C LEU A 136 -31.01 -7.93 6.42
#